data_AF-A0A497XDS9-F1
#
_entry.id   AF-A0A497XDS9-F1
#
_cell.length_a   1.000
_cell.length_b   1.000
_cell.length_c   1.000
_cell.angle_alpha   90.00
_cell.angle_beta   90.00
_cell.angle_gamma   90.00
#
_symmetry.space_group_name_H-M   'P 1'
#
loop_
_entity.id
_entity.type
_entity.pdbx_description
1 polymer ?
#
loop_
_entity_poly.entity_id
_entity_poly.type
_entity_poly.pdbx_seq_one_letter_code
_entity_poly.pdbx_strand_id
1 'polypeptide(L)'
;MMPVLILLHLVGVIIWVGGMFFAHYCLRPVAVAQLAPPQRLPLLAGVLGRFFAVVAIAVGVILGSGFAMFFVVGFKNALLHWHVMMATGLVMAGVFAYIYGGVYPRLVAGVTTQDWPAAGAAMDRIRKLVAFNLHLGFLTIVVATLGAYFGRG
;
A
#
# COMPACT_ATOMS: atom_id res chain seq x y z
N MET A 1 5.90 15.08 -21.58
CA MET A 1 5.92 13.72 -20.99
C MET A 1 5.90 13.74 -19.46
N MET A 2 6.70 14.57 -18.79
CA MET A 2 6.74 14.64 -17.32
C MET A 2 5.37 14.80 -16.59
N PRO A 3 4.44 15.67 -17.04
CA PRO A 3 3.15 15.80 -16.36
C PRO A 3 2.33 14.52 -16.33
N VAL A 4 2.41 13.69 -17.38
CA VAL A 4 1.72 12.40 -17.48
C VAL A 4 2.32 11.40 -16.50
N LEU A 5 3.65 11.35 -16.38
CA LEU A 5 4.32 10.46 -15.42
C LEU A 5 3.94 10.83 -13.98
N ILE A 6 3.91 12.12 -13.65
CA ILE A 6 3.49 12.61 -12.34
C ILE A 6 2.02 12.25 -12.08
N LEU A 7 1.12 12.47 -13.05
CA LEU A 7 -0.28 12.12 -12.93
C LEU A 7 -0.45 10.63 -12.63
N LEU A 8 0.17 9.76 -13.42
CA LEU A 8 0.12 8.31 -13.22
C LEU A 8 0.66 7.90 -11.84
N HIS A 9 1.79 8.49 -11.44
CA HIS A 9 2.40 8.24 -10.15
C HIS A 9 1.44 8.61 -9.01
N LEU A 10 0.89 9.81 -9.04
CA LEU A 10 -0.03 10.31 -8.01
C LEU A 10 -1.34 9.52 -7.97
N VAL A 11 -1.92 9.15 -9.11
CA VAL A 11 -3.11 8.30 -9.17
C VAL A 11 -2.86 6.97 -8.46
N GLY A 12 -1.72 6.33 -8.72
CA GLY A 12 -1.33 5.10 -8.04
C GLY A 12 -1.19 5.30 -6.52
N VAL A 13 -0.52 6.37 -6.09
CA VAL A 13 -0.34 6.70 -4.67
C VAL A 13 -1.70 6.95 -3.98
N ILE A 14 -2.60 7.71 -4.62
CA ILE A 14 -3.93 8.02 -4.09
C ILE A 14 -4.75 6.74 -3.88
N ILE A 15 -4.78 5.86 -4.88
CA ILE A 15 -5.50 4.59 -4.80
C ILE A 15 -4.95 3.73 -3.65
N TRP A 16 -3.63 3.64 -3.54
CA TRP A 16 -3.00 2.76 -2.57
C TRP A 16 -3.10 3.30 -1.14
N VAL A 17 -2.61 4.53 -0.90
CA VAL A 17 -2.60 5.15 0.43
C VAL A 17 -4.02 5.44 0.90
N GLY A 18 -4.87 5.99 0.03
CA GLY A 18 -6.28 6.24 0.34
C GLY A 18 -7.05 4.96 0.67
N GLY A 19 -6.81 3.88 -0.10
CA GLY A 19 -7.43 2.59 0.17
C GLY A 19 -6.97 1.95 1.49
N MET A 20 -5.68 2.05 1.84
CA MET A 20 -5.18 1.60 3.14
C MET A 20 -5.81 2.38 4.30
N PHE A 21 -5.92 3.71 4.16
CA PHE A 21 -6.60 4.54 5.15
C PHE A 21 -8.07 4.13 5.32
N PHE A 22 -8.81 4.02 4.22
CA PHE A 22 -10.21 3.59 4.24
C PHE A 22 -10.38 2.21 4.90
N ALA A 23 -9.52 1.25 4.54
CA ALA A 23 -9.57 -0.10 5.11
C ALA A 23 -9.40 -0.09 6.64
N HIS A 24 -8.48 0.71 7.16
CA HIS A 24 -8.15 0.78 8.59
C HIS A 24 -9.14 1.58 9.41
N TYR A 25 -9.53 2.75 8.92
CA TYR A 25 -10.26 3.74 9.72
C TYR A 25 -11.76 3.76 9.43
N CYS A 26 -12.20 3.25 8.28
CA CYS A 26 -13.62 3.27 7.89
C CYS A 26 -14.19 1.86 7.86
N LEU A 27 -13.63 0.97 7.03
CA LEU A 27 -14.19 -0.36 6.80
C LEU A 27 -14.07 -1.27 8.03
N ARG A 28 -12.86 -1.43 8.56
CA ARG A 28 -12.61 -2.40 9.65
C ARG A 28 -13.41 -2.10 10.92
N PRO A 29 -13.48 -0.86 11.44
CA PRO A 29 -14.21 -0.59 12.67
C PRO A 29 -15.68 -0.99 12.57
N VAL A 30 -16.33 -0.65 11.44
CA VAL A 30 -17.71 -1.03 11.16
C VAL A 30 -17.87 -2.54 11.04
N ALA A 31 -16.97 -3.21 10.30
CA ALA A 31 -17.00 -4.66 10.15
C ALA A 31 -16.81 -5.40 11.48
N VAL A 32 -15.98 -4.87 12.39
CA VAL A 32 -15.79 -5.44 13.73
C VAL A 32 -17.00 -5.23 14.61
N ALA A 33 -17.64 -4.06 14.53
CA ALA A 33 -18.81 -3.73 15.34
C ALA A 33 -20.08 -4.49 14.92
N GLN A 34 -20.24 -4.77 13.62
CA GLN A 34 -21.48 -5.32 13.08
C GLN A 34 -21.44 -6.82 12.79
N LEU A 35 -20.26 -7.41 12.58
CA LEU A 35 -20.14 -8.78 12.08
C LEU A 35 -19.32 -9.69 13.01
N ALA A 36 -19.88 -10.86 13.29
CA ALA A 36 -19.17 -11.94 13.97
C ALA A 36 -18.04 -12.51 13.09
N PRO A 37 -16.99 -13.14 13.67
CA PRO A 37 -15.84 -13.62 12.90
C PRO A 37 -16.16 -14.49 11.66
N PRO A 38 -17.12 -15.46 11.72
CA PRO A 38 -17.47 -16.28 10.56
C PRO A 38 -18.09 -15.52 9.39
N GLN A 39 -18.67 -14.34 9.62
CA GLN A 39 -19.25 -13.47 8.60
C GLN A 39 -18.24 -12.38 8.17
N ARG A 40 -17.48 -11.87 9.14
CA ARG A 40 -16.52 -10.79 8.96
C ARG A 40 -15.30 -11.20 8.14
N LEU A 41 -14.70 -12.36 8.45
CA LEU A 41 -13.46 -12.79 7.83
C LEU A 41 -13.63 -13.09 6.33
N PRO A 42 -14.69 -13.78 5.86
CA PRO A 42 -14.93 -13.93 4.43
C PRO A 42 -15.16 -12.60 3.70
N LEU A 43 -15.94 -11.68 4.30
CA LEU A 43 -16.14 -10.34 3.73
C LEU A 43 -14.81 -9.61 3.54
N LEU A 44 -13.99 -9.56 4.60
CA LEU A 44 -12.69 -8.89 4.55
C LEU A 44 -11.74 -9.58 3.57
N ALA A 45 -11.73 -10.91 3.49
CA ALA A 45 -10.93 -11.62 2.51
C ALA A 45 -11.32 -11.23 1.07
N GLY A 46 -12.63 -11.20 0.76
CA GLY A 46 -13.11 -10.80 -0.56
C GLY A 46 -12.81 -9.33 -0.91
N VAL A 47 -12.99 -8.42 0.04
CA VAL A 47 -12.66 -6.99 -0.14
C VAL A 47 -11.16 -6.79 -0.35
N LEU A 48 -10.33 -7.42 0.48
CA LEU A 48 -8.86 -7.33 0.37
C LEU A 48 -8.35 -7.94 -0.93
N GLY A 49 -8.95 -9.04 -1.41
CA GLY A 49 -8.58 -9.63 -2.70
C GLY A 49 -8.74 -8.66 -3.86
N ARG A 50 -9.90 -7.99 -3.95
CA ARG A 50 -10.16 -6.96 -4.97
C ARG A 50 -9.22 -5.76 -4.80
N PHE A 51 -9.06 -5.29 -3.56
CA PHE A 51 -8.18 -4.17 -3.26
C PHE A 51 -6.72 -4.46 -3.62
N PHE A 52 -6.18 -5.63 -3.25
CA PHE A 52 -4.80 -6.01 -3.54
C PHE A 52 -4.54 -6.18 -5.03
N ALA A 53 -5.49 -6.69 -5.82
CA ALA A 53 -5.35 -6.73 -7.27
C ALA A 53 -5.19 -5.32 -7.87
N VAL A 54 -6.02 -4.37 -7.44
CA VAL A 54 -5.91 -2.96 -7.86
C VAL A 54 -4.61 -2.33 -7.37
N VAL A 55 -4.20 -2.60 -6.13
CA VAL A 55 -2.94 -2.11 -5.57
C VAL A 55 -1.74 -2.67 -6.31
N ALA A 56 -1.74 -3.94 -6.73
CA ALA A 56 -0.64 -4.51 -7.50
C ALA A 56 -0.40 -3.73 -8.81
N ILE A 57 -1.48 -3.35 -9.50
CA ILE A 57 -1.42 -2.48 -10.68
C ILE A 57 -0.88 -1.09 -10.28
N ALA A 58 -1.42 -0.50 -9.21
CA ALA A 58 -0.98 0.81 -8.72
C ALA A 58 0.52 0.83 -8.37
N VAL A 59 1.04 -0.21 -7.69
CA VAL A 59 2.48 -0.35 -7.38
C VAL A 59 3.31 -0.41 -8.66
N GLY A 60 2.89 -1.20 -9.65
CA GLY A 60 3.56 -1.25 -10.96
C GLY A 60 3.61 0.12 -11.64
N VAL A 61 2.49 0.86 -11.62
CA VAL A 61 2.41 2.21 -12.18
C VAL A 61 3.30 3.20 -11.42
N ILE A 62 3.31 3.16 -10.09
CA ILE A 62 4.15 4.02 -9.23
C ILE A 62 5.63 3.79 -9.53
N LEU A 63 6.07 2.53 -9.53
CA LEU A 63 7.47 2.20 -9.78
C LEU A 63 7.87 2.55 -11.22
N GLY A 64 7.06 2.18 -12.20
CA GLY A 64 7.34 2.48 -13.61
C GLY A 64 7.45 3.99 -13.87
N SER A 65 6.49 4.77 -13.38
CA SER A 65 6.52 6.23 -13.49
C SER A 65 7.67 6.86 -12.70
N GLY A 66 7.92 6.38 -11.48
CA GLY A 66 9.01 6.87 -10.63
C GLY A 66 10.39 6.67 -11.26
N PHE A 67 10.68 5.46 -11.73
CA PHE A 67 11.93 5.17 -12.43
C PHE A 67 12.04 5.92 -13.75
N ALA A 68 10.96 6.06 -14.52
CA ALA A 68 10.95 6.87 -15.73
C ALA A 68 11.34 8.34 -15.44
N MET A 69 10.82 8.93 -14.36
CA MET A 69 11.20 10.28 -13.93
C MET A 69 12.69 10.36 -13.53
N PHE A 70 13.20 9.34 -12.82
CA PHE A 70 14.62 9.23 -12.49
C PHE A 70 15.53 9.12 -13.72
N PHE A 71 15.12 8.39 -14.76
CA PHE A 71 15.89 8.30 -16.01
C PHE A 71 15.95 9.64 -16.76
N VAL A 72 14.87 10.44 -16.71
CA VAL A 72 14.83 11.76 -17.34
C VAL A 72 15.74 12.77 -16.62
N VAL A 73 15.74 12.78 -15.29
CA VAL A 73 16.55 13.73 -14.49
C VAL A 73 18.00 13.25 -14.34
N GLY A 74 18.21 11.93 -14.33
CA GLY A 74 19.48 11.28 -14.03
C GLY A 74 19.66 11.08 -12.52
N PHE A 75 20.02 9.85 -12.12
CA PHE A 75 20.17 9.45 -10.71
C PHE A 75 21.15 10.31 -9.90
N LYS A 76 22.21 10.83 -10.53
CA LYS A 76 23.20 11.70 -9.85
C LYS A 76 22.70 13.13 -9.63
N ASN A 77 21.73 13.57 -10.44
CA ASN A 77 21.20 14.93 -10.39
C ASN A 77 19.89 15.00 -9.58
N ALA A 78 19.34 13.85 -9.19
CA ALA A 78 18.14 13.79 -8.40
C ALA A 78 18.41 14.29 -6.98
N LEU A 79 17.49 15.11 -6.47
CA LEU A 79 17.60 15.66 -5.12
C LEU A 79 17.47 14.54 -4.07
N LEU A 80 18.07 14.74 -2.89
CA LEU A 80 18.08 13.73 -1.81
C LEU A 80 16.68 13.20 -1.47
N HIS A 81 15.66 14.06 -1.47
CA HIS A 81 14.29 13.65 -1.16
C HIS A 81 13.71 12.65 -2.18
N TRP A 82 14.18 12.64 -3.44
CA TRP A 82 13.79 11.63 -4.43
C TRP A 82 14.37 10.27 -4.08
N HIS A 83 15.61 10.20 -3.60
CA HIS A 83 16.22 8.96 -3.15
C HIS A 83 15.53 8.40 -1.91
N VAL A 84 15.17 9.27 -0.96
CA VAL A 84 14.40 8.85 0.22
C VAL A 84 13.00 8.35 -0.18
N MET A 85 12.33 9.05 -1.10
CA MET A 85 11.03 8.63 -1.65
C MET A 85 11.12 7.28 -2.38
N MET A 86 12.19 7.05 -3.15
CA MET A 86 12.45 5.77 -3.80
C MET A 86 12.68 4.65 -2.77
N ALA A 87 13.56 4.88 -1.79
CA ALA A 87 13.89 3.89 -0.78
C ALA A 87 12.66 3.48 0.03
N THR A 88 11.89 4.45 0.52
CA THR A 88 10.64 4.21 1.24
C THR A 88 9.60 3.51 0.35
N GLY A 89 9.41 3.95 -0.90
CA GLY A 89 8.52 3.31 -1.86
C GLY A 89 8.87 1.84 -2.15
N LEU A 90 10.15 1.50 -2.24
CA LEU A 90 10.62 0.12 -2.42
C LEU A 90 10.35 -0.74 -1.17
N VAL A 91 10.57 -0.20 0.02
CA VAL A 91 10.20 -0.89 1.28
C VAL A 91 8.69 -1.15 1.31
N MET A 92 7.87 -0.15 0.96
CA MET A 92 6.42 -0.30 0.90
C MET A 92 5.99 -1.38 -0.10
N ALA A 93 6.59 -1.41 -1.29
CA ALA A 93 6.32 -2.42 -2.30
C ALA A 93 6.70 -3.83 -1.83
N GLY A 94 7.84 -3.97 -1.14
CA GLY A 94 8.25 -5.24 -0.53
C GLY A 94 7.29 -5.74 0.55
N VAL A 95 6.83 -4.83 1.42
CA VAL A 95 5.80 -5.15 2.44
C VAL A 95 4.51 -5.62 1.77
N PHE A 96 4.06 -4.93 0.72
CA PHE A 96 2.89 -5.34 -0.03
C PHE A 96 3.06 -6.69 -0.72
N ALA A 97 4.21 -6.95 -1.35
CA ALA A 97 4.50 -8.25 -1.96
C ALA A 97 4.44 -9.39 -0.93
N TYR A 98 4.98 -9.18 0.27
CA TYR A 98 4.88 -10.14 1.37
C TYR A 98 3.43 -10.35 1.85
N ILE A 99 2.64 -9.27 1.96
CA ILE A 99 1.21 -9.37 2.30
C ILE A 99 0.48 -10.19 1.23
N TYR A 100 0.60 -9.80 -0.05
CA TYR A 100 -0.22 -10.33 -1.13
C TYR A 100 0.17 -11.75 -1.52
N GLY A 101 1.47 -12.05 -1.60
CA GLY A 101 1.97 -13.38 -1.95
C GLY A 101 2.08 -14.35 -0.77
N GLY A 102 2.20 -13.85 0.47
CA GLY A 102 2.48 -14.69 1.63
C GLY A 102 1.33 -14.79 2.64
N VAL A 103 0.82 -13.65 3.11
CA VAL A 103 -0.12 -13.62 4.24
C VAL A 103 -1.58 -13.73 3.77
N TYR A 104 -1.94 -13.08 2.66
CA TYR A 104 -3.29 -13.10 2.10
C TYR A 104 -3.77 -14.50 1.70
N PRO A 105 -2.96 -15.37 1.05
CA PRO A 105 -3.37 -16.74 0.76
C PRO A 105 -3.71 -17.55 2.01
N ARG A 106 -3.03 -17.28 3.15
CA ARG A 106 -3.32 -17.93 4.44
C ARG A 106 -4.68 -17.50 5.01
N LEU A 107 -5.02 -16.22 4.85
CA LEU A 107 -6.36 -15.73 5.21
C LEU A 107 -7.43 -16.44 4.38
N VAL A 108 -7.24 -16.49 3.06
CA VAL A 108 -8.20 -17.16 2.15
C VAL A 108 -8.32 -18.64 2.48
N ALA A 109 -7.19 -19.35 2.69
CA ALA A 109 -7.20 -20.75 3.05
C ALA A 109 -7.97 -21.01 4.35
N GLY A 110 -7.69 -20.25 5.41
CA GLY A 110 -8.40 -20.39 6.69
C GLY A 110 -9.90 -20.07 6.59
N VAL A 111 -10.30 -19.11 5.76
CA VAL A 111 -11.72 -18.84 5.47
C VAL A 111 -12.36 -20.03 4.75
N THR A 112 -11.70 -20.57 3.72
CA THR A 112 -12.20 -21.71 2.94
C THR A 112 -12.37 -22.97 3.78
N THR A 113 -11.43 -23.24 4.69
CA THR A 113 -11.50 -24.39 5.60
C THR A 113 -12.27 -24.09 6.88
N GLN A 114 -12.84 -22.89 7.02
CA GLN A 114 -13.54 -22.42 8.22
C GLN A 114 -12.71 -22.49 9.51
N ASP A 115 -11.37 -22.43 9.38
CA ASP A 115 -10.43 -22.30 10.49
C ASP A 115 -10.36 -20.81 10.90
N TRP A 116 -11.33 -20.40 11.71
CA TRP A 116 -11.45 -19.01 12.17
C TRP A 116 -10.26 -18.53 13.01
N PRO A 117 -9.63 -19.35 13.88
CA PRO A 117 -8.39 -18.99 14.54
C PRO A 117 -7.25 -18.67 13.56
N ALA A 118 -6.98 -19.53 12.57
CA ALA A 118 -5.92 -19.32 11.59
C ALA A 118 -6.20 -18.11 10.68
N ALA A 119 -7.44 -17.99 10.19
CA ALA A 119 -7.88 -16.84 9.39
C ALA A 119 -7.78 -15.52 10.19
N GLY A 120 -8.17 -15.53 11.47
CA GLY A 120 -8.05 -14.38 12.36
C GLY A 120 -6.60 -13.95 12.59
N ALA A 121 -5.69 -14.89 12.79
CA ALA A 121 -4.26 -14.62 12.94
C ALA A 121 -3.64 -14.02 11.67
N ALA A 122 -3.98 -14.57 10.50
CA ALA A 122 -3.56 -14.02 9.21
C ALA A 122 -4.09 -12.59 8.99
N MET A 123 -5.37 -12.35 9.31
CA MET A 123 -5.99 -11.03 9.20
C MET A 123 -5.34 -10.00 10.14
N ASP A 124 -5.00 -10.37 11.38
CA ASP A 124 -4.30 -9.47 12.30
C ASP A 124 -2.89 -9.12 11.78
N ARG A 125 -2.19 -10.08 11.18
CA ARG A 125 -0.89 -9.85 10.55
C ARG A 125 -1.01 -8.88 9.37
N ILE A 126 -2.00 -9.09 8.48
CA ILE A 126 -2.28 -8.17 7.36
C ILE A 126 -2.54 -6.75 7.91
N ARG A 127 -3.39 -6.63 8.94
CA ARG A 127 -3.71 -5.33 9.56
C ARG A 127 -2.47 -4.60 10.06
N LYS A 128 -1.57 -5.29 10.76
CA LYS A 128 -0.34 -4.69 11.29
C LYS A 128 0.60 -4.23 10.18
N LEU A 129 0.77 -5.04 9.14
CA LEU A 129 1.63 -4.70 8.01
C LEU A 129 1.05 -3.56 7.16
N VAL A 130 -0.25 -3.56 6.90
CA VAL A 130 -0.93 -2.46 6.21
C VAL A 130 -0.87 -1.17 7.05
N ALA A 131 -1.02 -1.24 8.38
CA ALA A 131 -0.82 -0.08 9.24
C ALA A 131 0.60 0.47 9.10
N PHE A 132 1.62 -0.38 9.25
CA PHE A 132 3.01 0.02 9.05
C PHE A 132 3.22 0.68 7.69
N ASN A 133 2.69 0.06 6.64
CA ASN A 133 2.80 0.56 5.26
C ASN A 133 2.10 1.91 5.07
N LEU A 134 0.95 2.13 5.73
CA LEU A 134 0.23 3.40 5.71
C LEU A 134 1.03 4.53 6.38
N HIS A 135 1.64 4.27 7.54
CA HIS A 135 2.50 5.26 8.21
C HIS A 135 3.72 5.60 7.36
N LEU A 136 4.32 4.58 6.74
CA LEU A 136 5.43 4.79 5.80
C LEU A 136 4.97 5.62 4.58
N GLY A 137 3.79 5.35 4.04
CA GLY A 137 3.18 6.15 2.97
C GLY A 137 2.99 7.61 3.34
N PHE A 138 2.48 7.90 4.54
CA PHE A 138 2.38 9.28 5.04
C PHE A 138 3.77 9.94 5.17
N LEU A 139 4.75 9.23 5.72
CA LEU A 139 6.12 9.73 5.80
C LEU A 139 6.68 10.06 4.41
N THR A 140 6.46 9.18 3.43
CA THR A 140 6.89 9.39 2.03
C THR A 140 6.24 10.64 1.43
N ILE A 141 4.94 10.88 1.68
CA ILE A 141 4.24 12.09 1.21
C ILE A 141 4.83 13.35 1.87
N VAL A 142 5.13 13.30 3.17
CA VAL A 142 5.79 14.41 3.89
C VAL A 142 7.17 14.70 3.28
N VAL A 143 7.98 13.66 3.03
CA VAL A 143 9.29 13.80 2.38
C VAL A 143 9.16 14.40 0.97
N ALA A 144 8.19 13.93 0.18
CA ALA A 144 7.98 14.42 -1.18
C ALA A 144 7.56 15.90 -1.22
N THR A 145 6.73 16.34 -0.26
CA THR A 145 6.17 17.69 -0.22
C THR A 145 7.12 18.69 0.46
N LEU A 146 7.63 18.36 1.64
CA LEU A 146 8.51 19.25 2.41
C LEU A 146 9.96 19.21 1.90
N GLY A 147 10.45 18.05 1.45
CA GLY A 147 11.77 17.92 0.84
C GLY A 147 11.92 18.74 -0.44
N ALA A 148 10.82 18.93 -1.19
CA ALA A 148 10.77 19.84 -2.34
C ALA A 148 10.87 21.32 -1.95
N TYR A 149 10.52 21.69 -0.71
CA TYR A 149 10.64 23.05 -0.20
C TYR A 149 12.09 23.37 0.19
N PHE A 150 12.78 22.44 0.87
CA PHE A 150 14.17 22.63 1.32
C PHE A 150 15.22 22.40 0.24
N GLY A 151 14.91 21.65 -0.83
CA GLY A 151 15.84 21.40 -1.94
C GLY A 151 15.94 22.51 -3.00
N ARG A 152 15.28 23.66 -2.78
CA ARG A 152 15.35 24.85 -3.65
C ARG A 152 16.24 25.98 -3.10
N GLY A 153 16.97 25.72 -2.00
CA GLY A 153 17.95 26.64 -1.42
C GLY A 153 19.36 26.45 -1.95
#